data_AF-A0A3T0SMY2-F1
#
_entry.id   AF-A0A3T0SMY2-F1
#
_cell.length_a   1.000
_cell.length_b   1.000
_cell.length_c   1.000
_cell.angle_alpha   90.00
_cell.angle_beta   90.00
_cell.angle_gamma   90.00
#
_symmetry.space_group_name_H-M   'P 1'
#
loop_
_entity.id
_entity.type
_entity.pdbx_description
1 polymer ?
#
loop_
_entity_poly.entity_id
_entity_poly.type
_entity_poly.pdbx_seq_one_letter_code
_entity_poly.pdbx_strand_id
1 'polypeptide(L)'
;MKRFLFVFAFITSSAQAGVLINSPYWVVGLSCSNNQECYAASNGSYTGSLNGARRFDDQAQAMKFLDSLTSSLRDKSPRLEQHTEQHCVEPSQNRNYTGRPC
;
A
#
# COMPACT_ATOMS: atom_id res chain seq x y z
N MET A 1 -6.05 -47.65 42.26
CA MET A 1 -6.48 -46.86 41.09
C MET A 1 -5.79 -45.51 41.15
N LYS A 2 -4.85 -45.22 40.22
CA LYS A 2 -4.01 -44.01 40.25
C LYS A 2 -4.50 -43.07 39.15
N ARG A 3 -5.11 -41.95 39.52
CA ARG A 3 -5.67 -40.95 38.59
C ARG A 3 -4.56 -40.04 38.10
N PHE A 4 -4.18 -40.15 36.83
CA PHE A 4 -3.31 -39.20 36.15
C PHE A 4 -4.15 -37.99 35.72
N LEU A 5 -3.91 -36.84 36.34
CA LEU A 5 -4.45 -35.56 35.88
C LEU A 5 -3.54 -35.03 34.76
N PHE A 6 -4.02 -35.13 33.51
CA PHE A 6 -3.42 -34.46 32.37
C PHE A 6 -3.76 -32.96 32.46
N VAL A 7 -2.78 -32.15 32.83
CA VAL A 7 -2.88 -30.68 32.77
C VAL A 7 -2.59 -30.27 31.33
N PHE A 8 -3.63 -29.97 30.56
CA PHE A 8 -3.51 -29.31 29.26
C PHE A 8 -3.15 -27.83 29.51
N ALA A 9 -1.87 -27.50 29.38
CA ALA A 9 -1.41 -26.12 29.34
C ALA A 9 -1.84 -25.52 27.99
N PHE A 10 -2.91 -24.73 27.98
CA PHE A 10 -3.30 -23.92 26.83
C PHE A 10 -2.25 -22.84 26.62
N ILE A 11 -1.39 -23.05 25.62
CA ILE A 11 -0.45 -22.04 25.14
C ILE A 11 -1.28 -21.01 24.36
N THR A 12 -1.82 -20.01 25.05
CA THR A 12 -2.46 -18.88 24.40
C THR A 12 -1.37 -18.02 23.79
N SER A 13 -1.16 -18.14 22.47
CA SER A 13 -0.35 -17.15 21.75
C SER A 13 -0.98 -15.78 21.96
N SER A 14 -0.28 -14.89 22.66
CA SER A 14 -0.65 -13.49 22.74
C SER A 14 -0.51 -12.87 21.35
N ALA A 15 -1.60 -12.87 20.58
CA ALA A 15 -1.68 -12.06 19.37
C ALA A 15 -1.54 -10.59 19.81
N GLN A 16 -0.43 -9.96 19.46
CA GLN A 16 -0.26 -8.53 19.66
C GLN A 16 -1.21 -7.84 18.68
N ALA A 17 -2.05 -6.93 19.16
CA ALA A 17 -2.91 -6.14 18.29
C ALA A 17 -2.02 -5.39 17.28
N GLY A 18 -2.41 -5.40 16.02
CA GLY A 18 -1.76 -4.62 15.00
C GLY A 18 -1.90 -3.12 15.31
N VAL A 19 -1.11 -2.31 14.62
CA VAL A 19 -1.18 -0.86 14.74
C VAL A 19 -1.53 -0.29 13.37
N LEU A 20 -2.57 0.52 13.32
CA LEU A 20 -3.00 1.21 12.12
C LEU A 20 -2.02 2.35 11.83
N ILE A 21 -1.37 2.29 10.67
CA ILE A 21 -0.44 3.32 10.19
C ILE A 21 -0.92 3.91 8.87
N ASN A 22 -0.65 5.20 8.66
CA ASN A 22 -0.81 5.82 7.34
C ASN A 22 0.50 5.63 6.57
N SER A 23 0.49 4.76 5.55
CA SER A 23 1.65 4.55 4.69
C SER A 23 1.51 5.38 3.43
N PRO A 24 2.48 6.25 3.10
CA PRO A 24 2.48 6.97 1.84
C PRO A 24 2.86 6.02 0.69
N TYR A 25 2.27 6.24 -0.47
CA TYR A 25 2.65 5.58 -1.72
C TYR A 25 2.56 6.58 -2.88
N TRP A 26 3.26 6.26 -3.97
CA TRP A 26 3.35 7.09 -5.17
C TRP A 26 2.65 6.43 -6.33
N VAL A 27 1.98 7.25 -7.14
CA VAL A 27 1.37 6.85 -8.41
C VAL A 27 1.72 7.89 -9.48
N VAL A 28 1.43 7.56 -10.74
CA VAL A 28 1.50 8.52 -11.84
C VAL A 28 0.08 8.87 -12.27
N GLY A 29 -0.33 10.10 -11.97
CA GLY A 29 -1.58 10.69 -12.43
C GLY A 29 -1.46 11.21 -13.86
N LEU A 30 -2.57 11.18 -14.59
CA LEU A 30 -2.69 11.61 -15.98
C LEU A 30 -3.85 12.62 -16.09
N SER A 31 -3.85 13.38 -17.17
CA SER A 31 -4.97 14.24 -17.58
C SER A 31 -5.74 13.56 -18.71
N CYS A 32 -6.95 13.09 -18.40
CA CYS A 32 -7.82 12.38 -19.33
C CYS A 32 -9.12 13.16 -19.52
N SER A 33 -9.53 13.39 -20.77
CA SER A 33 -10.63 14.30 -21.12
C SER A 33 -11.99 13.97 -20.50
N ASN A 34 -12.23 12.70 -20.13
CA ASN A 34 -13.53 12.22 -19.67
C ASN A 34 -13.53 11.62 -18.24
N ASN A 35 -12.42 11.67 -17.52
CA ASN A 35 -12.32 11.05 -16.19
C ASN A 35 -11.76 12.02 -15.16
N GLN A 36 -12.42 12.13 -13.99
CA GLN A 36 -11.92 12.89 -12.85
C GLN A 36 -10.67 12.25 -12.24
N GLU A 37 -10.63 10.92 -12.24
CA GLU A 37 -9.50 10.11 -11.80
C GLU A 37 -8.88 9.42 -13.02
N CYS A 38 -7.58 9.62 -13.25
CA CYS A 38 -6.87 8.95 -14.34
C CYS A 38 -5.44 8.66 -13.93
N TYR A 39 -5.05 7.40 -13.92
CA TYR A 39 -3.76 6.95 -13.41
C TYR A 39 -3.12 5.93 -14.36
N ALA A 40 -1.80 5.96 -14.48
CA ALA A 40 -1.09 4.93 -15.23
C ALA A 40 -1.16 3.59 -14.49
N ALA A 41 -1.67 2.56 -15.17
CA ALA A 41 -1.70 1.17 -14.69
C ALA A 41 -0.44 0.41 -15.18
N SER A 42 0.12 0.81 -16.31
CA SER A 42 1.37 0.31 -16.88
C SER A 42 1.99 1.39 -17.78
N ASN A 43 3.13 1.13 -18.41
CA ASN A 43 3.81 2.11 -19.27
C ASN A 43 3.04 2.46 -20.56
N GLY A 44 2.02 1.68 -20.93
CA GLY A 44 1.18 1.91 -22.11
C GLY A 44 -0.33 1.89 -21.86
N SER A 45 -0.77 1.78 -20.60
CA SER A 45 -2.18 1.76 -20.25
C SER A 45 -2.49 2.59 -19.00
N TYR A 46 -3.73 3.07 -18.92
CA TYR A 46 -4.22 3.82 -17.78
C TYR A 46 -5.55 3.24 -17.28
N THR A 47 -5.90 3.61 -16.07
CA THR A 47 -7.14 3.26 -15.39
C THR A 47 -7.87 4.53 -14.93
N GLY A 48 -9.19 4.42 -14.75
CA GLY A 48 -10.06 5.49 -14.24
C GLY A 48 -10.20 5.48 -12.71
N SER A 49 -9.32 4.80 -11.98
CA SER A 49 -9.44 4.63 -10.53
C SER A 49 -8.06 4.52 -9.87
N LEU A 50 -7.91 5.12 -8.70
CA LEU A 50 -6.69 5.03 -7.89
C LEU A 50 -6.35 3.59 -7.47
N ASN A 51 -7.34 2.70 -7.35
CA ASN A 51 -7.11 1.29 -6.98
C ASN A 51 -6.46 0.46 -8.10
N GLY A 52 -6.70 0.82 -9.36
CA GLY A 52 -6.04 0.18 -10.50
C GLY A 52 -4.70 0.81 -10.88
N ALA A 53 -4.30 1.89 -10.20
CA ALA A 53 -3.08 2.60 -10.50
C ALA A 53 -1.87 1.74 -10.15
N ARG A 54 -0.78 1.88 -10.91
CA ARG A 54 0.50 1.30 -10.49
C ARG A 54 1.05 2.08 -9.29
N ARG A 55 1.26 1.37 -8.19
CA ARG A 55 1.74 1.92 -6.91
C ARG A 55 3.22 1.65 -6.70
N PHE A 56 3.87 2.59 -6.04
CA PHE A 56 5.28 2.50 -5.66
C PHE A 56 5.45 3.02 -4.25
N ASP A 57 6.19 2.28 -3.42
CA ASP A 57 6.54 2.74 -2.07
C ASP A 57 7.63 3.83 -2.10
N ASP A 58 8.42 3.84 -3.18
CA ASP A 58 9.55 4.74 -3.37
C ASP A 58 9.31 5.75 -4.50
N GLN A 59 9.58 7.02 -4.21
CA GLN A 59 9.39 8.12 -5.16
C GLN A 59 10.31 7.97 -6.38
N ALA A 60 11.55 7.51 -6.20
CA ALA A 60 12.49 7.39 -7.31
C ALA A 60 12.08 6.27 -8.28
N GLN A 61 11.50 5.18 -7.79
CA GLN A 61 10.89 4.16 -8.64
C GLN A 61 9.70 4.70 -9.43
N ALA A 62 8.84 5.50 -8.80
CA ALA A 62 7.72 6.13 -9.48
C ALA A 62 8.18 7.14 -10.55
N MET A 63 9.25 7.90 -10.30
CA MET A 63 9.85 8.79 -11.30
C MET A 63 10.43 8.00 -12.50
N LYS A 64 11.18 6.92 -12.25
CA LYS A 64 11.66 6.05 -13.34
C LYS A 64 10.53 5.49 -14.18
N PHE A 65 9.42 5.14 -13.53
CA PHE A 65 8.22 4.68 -14.24
C PHE A 65 7.59 5.80 -15.08
N LEU A 66 7.48 7.02 -14.54
CA LEU A 66 7.01 8.20 -15.27
C LEU A 66 7.87 8.49 -16.51
N ASP A 67 9.19 8.36 -16.41
CA ASP A 67 10.10 8.53 -17.54
C ASP A 67 9.99 7.41 -18.58
N SER A 68 9.54 6.23 -18.17
CA SER A 68 9.37 5.05 -19.04
C SER A 68 8.06 5.02 -19.83
N LEU A 69 7.17 6.00 -19.61
CA LEU A 69 5.86 6.02 -20.26
C LEU A 69 5.99 6.14 -21.78
N THR A 70 5.15 5.38 -22.49
CA THR A 70 5.02 5.48 -23.94
C THR A 70 4.38 6.82 -24.33
N SER A 71 4.59 7.26 -25.58
CA SER A 71 4.11 8.56 -26.09
C SER A 71 2.61 8.77 -25.85
N SER A 72 1.79 7.73 -26.03
CA SER A 72 0.34 7.77 -25.82
C SER A 72 -0.08 8.22 -24.41
N LEU A 73 0.75 7.93 -23.39
CA LEU A 73 0.53 8.39 -22.01
C LEU A 73 1.28 9.71 -21.72
N ARG A 74 2.43 9.94 -22.35
CA ARG A 74 3.17 11.21 -22.22
C ARG A 74 2.36 12.41 -22.73
N ASP A 75 1.56 12.20 -23.77
CA ASP A 75 0.64 13.22 -24.33
C ASP A 75 -0.53 13.55 -23.38
N LYS A 76 -0.69 12.80 -22.27
CA LYS A 76 -1.72 13.00 -21.24
C LYS A 76 -1.18 13.73 -20.01
N SER A 77 -0.13 14.54 -20.15
CA SER A 77 0.44 15.35 -19.06
C SER A 77 0.69 14.56 -17.75
N PRO A 78 1.53 13.51 -17.79
CA PRO A 78 1.79 12.68 -16.62
C PRO A 78 2.44 13.48 -15.51
N ARG A 79 2.03 13.20 -14.27
CA ARG A 79 2.54 13.83 -13.05
C ARG A 79 2.66 12.82 -11.92
N LEU A 80 3.63 13.03 -11.05
CA LEU A 80 3.79 12.23 -9.85
C LEU A 80 2.78 12.70 -8.81
N GLU A 81 2.08 11.76 -8.17
CA GLU A 81 1.13 12.05 -7.10
C GLU A 81 1.43 11.16 -5.89
N GLN A 82 1.43 11.74 -4.70
CA GLN A 82 1.54 11.01 -3.44
C GLN A 82 0.17 10.83 -2.82
N HIS A 83 -0.11 9.62 -2.37
CA HIS A 83 -1.32 9.26 -1.66
C HIS A 83 -0.94 8.55 -0.36
N THR A 84 -1.90 8.43 0.55
CA THR A 84 -1.72 7.71 1.82
C THR A 84 -2.85 6.72 1.99
N GLU A 85 -2.51 5.53 2.47
CA GLU A 85 -3.51 4.52 2.84
C GLU A 85 -3.23 3.95 4.22
N GLN A 86 -4.29 3.49 4.87
CA GLN A 86 -4.22 2.90 6.18
C GLN A 86 -3.91 1.41 6.08
N HIS A 87 -2.81 1.01 6.71
CA HIS A 87 -2.42 -0.40 6.83
C HIS A 87 -2.37 -0.81 8.29
N CYS A 88 -2.83 -2.03 8.56
CA CYS A 88 -2.62 -2.66 9.85
C CYS A 88 -1.28 -3.39 9.82
N VAL A 89 -0.32 -2.96 10.64
CA VAL A 89 1.00 -3.61 10.72
C VAL A 89 1.22 -4.22 12.09
N GLU A 90 1.87 -5.37 12.14
CA GLU A 90 2.24 -5.99 13.42
C GLU A 90 3.34 -5.15 14.08
N PRO A 91 3.19 -4.73 15.34
CA PRO A 91 4.21 -3.96 16.03
C PRO A 91 5.49 -4.79 16.21
N SER A 92 6.52 -4.46 15.44
CA SER A 92 7.85 -5.06 15.63
C SER A 92 8.55 -4.41 16.82
N GLN A 93 9.22 -5.21 17.66
CA GLN A 93 9.97 -4.73 18.84
C GLN A 93 11.03 -3.64 18.51
N ASN A 94 11.43 -3.52 17.24
CA ASN A 94 12.44 -2.57 16.78
C ASN A 94 11.85 -1.26 16.20
N ARG A 95 10.53 -1.13 16.08
CA ARG A 95 9.87 0.08 15.57
C ARG A 95 8.68 0.41 16.45
N ASN A 96 8.78 1.54 17.14
CA ASN A 96 7.70 2.06 17.96
C ASN A 96 6.68 2.74 17.05
N TYR A 97 5.61 2.03 16.68
CA TYR A 97 4.53 2.59 15.88
C TYR A 97 3.51 3.27 16.82
N THR A 98 3.45 4.61 16.77
CA THR A 98 2.41 5.40 17.46
C THR A 98 1.15 5.48 16.60
N GLY A 99 0.36 4.41 16.59
CA GLY A 99 -0.93 4.36 15.89
C GLY A 99 -2.06 3.79 16.74
N ARG A 100 -3.29 3.85 16.22
CA ARG A 100 -4.45 3.24 16.88
C ARG A 100 -4.40 1.72 16.69
N PRO A 101 -4.83 0.92 17.67
CA PRO A 101 -4.89 -0.52 17.50
C PRO A 101 -5.87 -0.90 16.37
N CYS A 102 -5.48 -1.93 15.63
CA CYS A 102 -6.27 -2.72 14.70
C CYS A 102 -5.98 -4.21 14.98
#